data_AF-K7LYR7-F1
#
_entry.id   AF-K7LYR7-F1
#
_cell.length_a   1.000
_cell.length_b   1.000
_cell.length_c   1.000
_cell.angle_alpha   90.00
_cell.angle_beta   90.00
_cell.angle_gamma   90.00
#
_symmetry.space_group_name_H-M   'P 1'
#
loop_
_entity.id
_entity.type
_entity.pdbx_description
1 polymer ?
#
loop_
_entity_poly.entity_id
_entity_poly.type
_entity_poly.pdbx_seq_one_letter_code
_entity_poly.pdbx_strand_id
1 'polypeptide(L)' 'MGFSFSTHWVCNFVVGLFFLELVDKFGVAPVYASFGAISLLAATFAYYFIVETKGRSLEEIERSLNLKA' A
#
# COMPACT_ATOMS: atom_id res chain seq x y z
N MET A 1 -3.72 4.02 -14.33
CA MET A 1 -2.40 4.62 -14.04
C MET A 1 -2.51 6.06 -13.57
N GLY A 2 -3.15 6.98 -14.31
CA GLY A 2 -3.21 8.41 -13.96
C GLY A 2 -3.65 8.68 -12.52
N PHE A 3 -4.79 8.13 -12.08
CA PHE A 3 -5.28 8.32 -10.71
C PHE A 3 -4.30 7.84 -9.64
N SER A 4 -3.81 6.59 -9.74
CA SER A 4 -2.83 6.04 -8.80
C SER A 4 -1.54 6.86 -8.75
N PHE A 5 -1.07 7.33 -9.90
CA PHE A 5 0.14 8.14 -10.00
C PHE A 5 -0.06 9.54 -9.37
N SER A 6 -1.19 10.18 -9.63
CA SER A 6 -1.55 11.46 -9.00
C SER A 6 -1.66 11.33 -7.48
N THR A 7 -2.34 10.28 -6.98
CA THR A 7 -2.42 10.01 -5.53
C THR A 7 -1.04 9.79 -4.93
N HIS A 8 -0.18 9.02 -5.59
CA HIS A 8 1.21 8.80 -5.15
C HIS A 8 1.98 10.12 -5.03
N TRP A 9 1.87 11.02 -6.01
CA TRP A 9 2.54 12.33 -5.95
C TRP A 9 2.00 13.23 -4.84
N VAL A 10 0.69 13.25 -4.61
CA VAL A 10 0.10 13.99 -3.48
C VAL A 10 0.63 13.45 -2.15
N CYS A 11 0.64 12.13 -1.96
CA CYS A 11 1.19 11.51 -0.76
C CYS A 11 2.69 11.81 -0.60
N ASN A 12 3.47 11.71 -1.68
CA ASN A 12 4.90 12.01 -1.66
C ASN A 12 5.18 13.49 -1.32
N PHE A 13 4.35 14.41 -1.80
CA PHE A 13 4.42 15.82 -1.44
C PHE A 13 4.18 16.03 0.05
N VAL A 14 3.13 15.41 0.61
CA VAL A 14 2.83 15.46 2.06
C VAL A 14 3.99 14.90 2.88
N VAL A 15 4.56 13.76 2.49
CA VAL A 15 5.74 13.19 3.17
C VAL A 15 6.91 14.18 3.08
N GLY A 16 7.20 14.73 1.91
CA GLY A 16 8.29 15.70 1.73
C GLY A 16 8.15 16.95 2.59
N LEU A 17 6.92 17.42 2.84
CA LEU A 17 6.66 18.57 3.73
C LEU A 17 6.90 18.23 5.21
N PHE A 18 6.34 17.12 5.70
CA PHE A 18 6.31 16.85 7.15
C PHE A 18 7.43 15.95 7.65
N PHE A 19 8.23 15.34 6.77
CA PHE A 19 9.22 14.34 7.18
C PHE A 19 10.20 14.88 8.22
N LEU A 20 10.81 16.05 7.98
CA LEU A 20 11.79 16.62 8.92
C LEU A 20 11.13 17.03 10.25
N GLU A 21 9.94 17.62 10.22
CA GLU A 21 9.20 18.00 11.44
C GLU A 21 8.82 16.76 12.29
N LEU A 22 8.39 15.68 11.63
CA LEU A 22 8.07 14.42 12.32
C LEU A 22 9.32 13.76 12.90
N VAL A 23 10.44 13.78 12.18
CA VAL A 23 11.72 13.25 12.66
C VAL A 23 12.26 14.08 13.82
N ASP A 24 12.15 15.40 13.78
CA ASP A 24 12.55 16.27 14.89
C ASP A 24 11.71 16.00 16.15
N LYS A 25 10.40 15.78 15.99
CA LYS A 25 9.46 15.55 17.10
C LYS A 25 9.53 14.15 17.70
N PHE A 26 9.65 13.11 16.87
CA PHE A 26 9.55 11.71 17.30
C PHE A 26 10.86 10.93 17.18
N GLY A 27 11.87 11.49 16.53
CA GLY A 27 13.08 10.78 16.15
C GLY A 27 12.89 9.93 14.89
N VAL A 28 14.01 9.46 14.34
CA VAL A 28 14.05 8.69 13.09
C VAL A 28 13.34 7.34 13.24
N ALA A 29 13.58 6.63 14.35
CA ALA A 29 13.10 5.25 14.50
C ALA A 29 11.56 5.14 14.49
N PRO A 30 10.78 5.93 15.26
CA PRO A 30 9.32 5.86 15.20
C PRO A 30 8.74 6.27 13.85
N VAL A 31 9.35 7.25 13.16
CA VAL A 31 8.93 7.68 11.82
C VAL A 31 9.07 6.52 10.83
N TYR A 32 10.23 5.87 10.75
CA TYR A 32 10.42 4.72 9.88
C TYR A 32 9.60 3.49 10.30
N ALA A 33 9.42 3.26 11.60
CA ALA A 33 8.53 2.21 12.10
C ALA A 33 7.09 2.42 11.63
N SER A 34 6.62 3.67 11.54
CA SER A 34 5.28 3.99 11.03
C SER A 34 5.12 3.61 9.54
N PHE A 35 6.11 3.93 8.70
CA PHE A 35 6.13 3.50 7.29
C PHE A 35 6.15 1.98 7.15
N GLY A 36 6.95 1.30 7.98
CA GLY A 36 6.99 -0.16 8.04
C GLY A 36 5.64 -0.77 8.45
N ALA A 37 4.99 -0.22 9.48
CA ALA A 37 3.68 -0.68 9.93
C ALA A 37 2.60 -0.53 8.84
N ILE A 38 2.55 0.61 8.16
CA ILE A 38 1.60 0.84 7.06
C ILE A 38 1.89 -0.10 5.88
N SER A 39 3.16 -0.37 5.59
CA SER A 39 3.56 -1.33 4.54
C SER A 39 3.12 -2.76 4.88
N LEU A 40 3.26 -3.19 6.14
CA LEU A 40 2.78 -4.50 6.60
C LEU A 40 1.25 -4.59 6.53
N LEU A 41 0.53 -3.53 6.89
CA LEU A 41 -0.92 -3.47 6.74
C LEU A 41 -1.34 -3.58 5.27
N ALA A 42 -0.65 -2.88 4.37
CA ALA A 42 -0.89 -2.96 2.93
C ALA A 42 -0.60 -4.36 2.36
N ALA A 43 0.50 -5.00 2.78
CA ALA A 43 0.84 -6.37 2.39
C ALA A 43 -0.20 -7.37 2.90
N THR A 44 -0.65 -7.21 4.15
CA THR A 44 -1.71 -8.02 4.76
C THR A 44 -3.02 -7.86 3.98
N PHE A 45 -3.40 -6.61 3.66
CA PHE A 45 -4.58 -6.34 2.85
C PHE A 45 -4.48 -7.00 1.46
N ALA A 46 -3.35 -6.87 0.78
CA ALA A 46 -3.14 -7.48 -0.53
C ALA A 46 -3.26 -9.02 -0.45
N TYR A 47 -2.62 -9.64 0.54
CA TYR A 47 -2.66 -11.08 0.72
C TYR A 47 -4.08 -11.62 0.97
N TYR A 48 -4.87 -10.92 1.79
CA TYR A 48 -6.20 -11.40 2.17
C TYR A 48 -7.33 -10.95 1.25
N PHE A 49 -7.22 -9.82 0.55
CA PHE A 49 -8.35 -9.25 -0.20
C PHE A 49 -8.13 -9.18 -1.70
N ILE A 50 -6.88 -9.25 -2.19
CA ILE A 50 -6.58 -9.15 -3.62
C ILE A 50 -6.29 -10.53 -4.19
N VAL A 51 -6.83 -10.80 -5.38
CA VAL A 51 -6.55 -12.02 -6.15
C VAL A 51 -5.30 -11.81 -7.01
N GLU A 52 -4.42 -12.81 -7.06
CA GLU A 52 -3.26 -12.79 -7.94
C GLU A 52 -3.72 -12.94 -9.40
N THR A 53 -3.41 -11.95 -10.22
CA THR A 53 -3.77 -11.93 -11.65
C THR A 53 -2.67 -12.46 -12.56
N LYS A 54 -1.43 -12.49 -12.09
CA LYS A 54 -0.28 -12.84 -12.92
C LYS A 54 -0.26 -14.34 -13.22
N GLY A 55 -0.27 -14.67 -14.51
CA GLY A 55 -0.14 -16.05 -14.99
C GLY A 55 -1.38 -16.92 -14.75
N ARG A 56 -2.53 -16.29 -14.43
CA ARG A 56 -3.82 -16.96 -14.29
C ARG A 56 -4.68 -16.71 -15.52
N SER A 57 -5.48 -17.70 -15.92
CA SER A 57 -6.51 -17.47 -16.95
C SER A 57 -7.67 -16.66 -16.37
N LEU A 58 -8.48 -16.02 -17.23
CA LEU A 58 -9.64 -15.26 -16.76
C LEU A 58 -10.66 -16.16 -16.05
N GLU A 59 -10.82 -17.40 -16.52
CA GLU A 59 -11.68 -18.41 -15.90
C GLU A 59 -11.16 -18.83 -14.51
N GLU A 60 -9.84 -18.95 -14.34
CA GLU A 60 -9.24 -19.20 -13.02
C GLU A 60 -9.47 -18.04 -12.05
N ILE A 61 -9.34 -16.79 -12.54
CA ILE A 61 -9.60 -15.58 -11.74
C ILE A 61 -11.09 -15.52 -11.35
N GLU A 62 -12.01 -15.74 -12.29
CA GLU A 62 -13.45 -15.78 -12.03
C GLU A 62 -13.80 -16.85 -10.98
N ARG A 63 -13.23 -18.06 -11.09
CA ARG A 63 -13.39 -19.10 -10.05
C ARG A 63 -12.86 -18.65 -8.69
N SER A 64 -11.71 -17.96 -8.65
CA SER A 64 -11.16 -17.46 -7.39
C SER A 64 -12.01 -16.37 -6.73
N LEU A 65 -12.70 -15.56 -7.54
CA LEU A 65 -13.63 -14.54 -7.08
C LEU A 65 -14.96 -15.16 -6.60
N ASN A 66 -15.50 -16.14 -7.33
CA ASN A 66 -16.75 -16.81 -6.99
C ASN A 66 -16.63 -17.76 -5.78
N LEU A 67 -15.49 -18.44 -5.59
CA LEU A 67 -15.26 -19.29 -4.40
C LEU A 67 -15.13 -18.48 -3.10
N LYS A 68 -14.98 -17.15 -3.19
CA LYS A 68 -14.83 -16.26 -2.05
C LYS A 68 -16.10 -15.47 -1.71
N ALA A 69 -17.14 -15.54 -2.56
CA ALA A 69 -18.47 -15.00 -2.31
C ALA A 69 -19.33 -16.02 -1.55
#